data_AF-A0A2N3WNV4-F1
#
_entry.id   AF-A0A2N3WNV4-F1
#
_cell.length_a   1.000
_cell.length_b   1.000
_cell.length_c   1.000
_cell.angle_alpha   90.00
_cell.angle_beta   90.00
_cell.angle_gamma   90.00
#
_symmetry.space_group_name_H-M   'P 1'
#
loop_
_entity.id
_entity.type
_entity.pdbx_description
1 polymer ?
#
loop_
_entity_poly.entity_id
_entity_poly.type
_entity_poly.pdbx_seq_one_letter_code
_entity_poly.pdbx_strand_id
1 'polypeptide(L)'
;MNNPEISFSEDANLYFGHNFRYGTWDGEDCARDNDWSGFGFVLGSGGDPLPIPGDYLTGHQCAHLADVSNGHAAVRLMEEAAPGKAAEWNGLLAYDYGDSTACEAADRIGAALAGYPLLDDEDLSERESENAARVLVDCYDVPEEIAAEVVSALSDDGQTLCTDCHGWNIDHIMYELGYRQCAECGKWLESACDEPLHYDCAECYAEDSCECVSVMVDGYRHGNHIVTMSDVRETLRGCERCYPVVHPNGK
;
A
#
# COMPACT_ATOMS: atom_id res chain seq x y z
N MET A 1 -12.27 -42.19 -29.65
CA MET A 1 -10.97 -42.12 -28.95
C MET A 1 -11.33 -41.85 -27.51
N ASN A 2 -11.00 -42.76 -26.59
CA ASN A 2 -11.20 -42.52 -25.17
C ASN A 2 -10.22 -41.40 -24.79
N ASN A 3 -10.72 -40.27 -24.28
CA ASN A 3 -9.85 -39.33 -23.60
C ASN A 3 -9.21 -40.09 -22.43
N PRO A 4 -7.89 -39.99 -22.23
CA PRO A 4 -7.32 -40.41 -20.95
C PRO A 4 -8.08 -39.69 -19.84
N GLU A 5 -8.60 -40.44 -18.86
CA GLU A 5 -9.22 -39.82 -17.68
C GLU A 5 -8.14 -38.98 -16.97
N ILE A 6 -8.43 -37.69 -16.77
CA ILE A 6 -7.52 -36.77 -16.08
C ILE A 6 -7.57 -37.09 -14.59
N SER A 7 -6.41 -37.24 -13.96
CA SER A 7 -6.30 -37.55 -12.52
C SER A 7 -6.26 -36.28 -11.68
N PHE A 8 -7.05 -36.24 -10.60
CA PHE A 8 -7.08 -35.13 -9.64
C PHE A 8 -6.30 -35.48 -8.39
N SER A 9 -5.58 -34.50 -7.83
CA SER A 9 -5.05 -34.62 -6.47
C SER A 9 -6.19 -34.76 -5.45
N GLU A 10 -5.90 -35.37 -4.29
CA GLU A 10 -6.90 -35.51 -3.22
C GLU A 10 -7.40 -34.14 -2.72
N ASP A 11 -6.49 -33.18 -2.55
CA ASP A 11 -6.84 -31.83 -2.10
C ASP A 11 -7.70 -31.06 -3.11
N ALA A 12 -7.42 -31.21 -4.40
CA ALA A 12 -8.29 -30.65 -5.44
C ALA A 12 -9.70 -31.23 -5.34
N ASN A 13 -9.82 -32.56 -5.18
CA ASN A 13 -11.13 -33.21 -4.99
C ASN A 13 -11.86 -32.70 -3.75
N LEU A 14 -11.17 -32.55 -2.62
CA LEU A 14 -11.74 -32.03 -1.37
C LEU A 14 -12.19 -30.58 -1.53
N TYR A 15 -11.31 -29.71 -2.02
CA TYR A 15 -11.59 -28.29 -2.22
C TYR A 15 -12.83 -28.09 -3.10
N PHE A 16 -12.95 -28.85 -4.20
CA PHE A 16 -14.13 -28.79 -5.07
C PHE A 16 -15.39 -29.31 -4.39
N GLY A 17 -15.32 -30.45 -3.69
CA GLY A 17 -16.48 -30.99 -2.97
C GLY A 17 -17.04 -30.04 -1.90
N HIS A 18 -16.17 -29.22 -1.30
CA HIS A 18 -16.56 -28.25 -0.28
C HIS A 18 -17.08 -26.94 -0.86
N ASN A 19 -16.43 -26.41 -1.91
CA ASN A 19 -16.69 -25.05 -2.39
C ASN A 19 -17.67 -25.01 -3.58
N PHE A 20 -17.80 -26.08 -4.36
CA PHE A 20 -18.56 -26.07 -5.62
C PHE A 20 -19.45 -27.32 -5.74
N ARG A 21 -20.71 -27.21 -5.30
CA ARG A 21 -21.63 -28.37 -5.20
C ARG A 21 -22.41 -28.73 -6.48
N TYR A 22 -22.36 -27.92 -7.54
CA TYR A 22 -23.16 -28.16 -8.75
C TYR A 22 -22.43 -27.71 -10.02
N GLY A 23 -21.85 -28.66 -10.76
CA GLY A 23 -21.29 -28.41 -12.10
C GLY A 23 -20.24 -29.43 -12.46
N THR A 24 -20.37 -30.05 -13.63
CA THR A 24 -19.32 -30.87 -14.23
C THR A 24 -18.29 -29.91 -14.84
N TRP A 25 -17.20 -29.68 -14.10
CA TRP A 25 -15.80 -29.44 -14.54
C TRP A 25 -15.35 -28.07 -15.08
N ASP A 26 -14.23 -27.57 -14.52
CA ASP A 26 -13.30 -26.56 -15.11
C ASP A 26 -11.81 -27.01 -15.02
N GLY A 27 -11.45 -27.92 -14.08
CA GLY A 27 -10.07 -28.41 -13.94
C GLY A 27 -9.66 -29.40 -15.04
N GLU A 28 -10.60 -30.19 -15.58
CA GLU A 28 -10.35 -31.07 -16.74
C GLU A 28 -10.09 -30.25 -18.00
N ASP A 29 -10.86 -29.17 -18.18
CA ASP A 29 -10.70 -28.26 -19.31
C ASP A 29 -9.35 -27.55 -19.22
N CYS A 30 -8.98 -27.04 -18.04
CA CYS A 30 -7.65 -26.46 -17.80
C CYS A 30 -6.52 -27.45 -18.09
N ALA A 31 -6.59 -28.67 -17.54
CA ALA A 31 -5.60 -29.70 -17.81
C ALA A 31 -5.52 -30.03 -19.31
N ARG A 32 -6.67 -30.16 -19.99
CA ARG A 32 -6.70 -30.43 -21.44
C ARG A 32 -6.12 -29.28 -22.27
N ASP A 33 -6.47 -28.03 -21.95
CA ASP A 33 -6.03 -26.84 -22.67
C ASP A 33 -4.51 -26.60 -22.51
N ASN A 34 -3.92 -27.13 -21.44
CA ASN A 34 -2.48 -27.11 -21.20
C ASN A 34 -1.77 -28.44 -21.54
N ASP A 35 -2.46 -29.39 -22.18
CA ASP A 35 -1.93 -30.74 -22.50
C ASP A 35 -1.36 -31.49 -21.27
N TRP A 36 -1.99 -31.33 -20.12
CA TRP A 36 -1.65 -31.99 -18.86
C TRP A 36 -2.35 -33.34 -18.69
N SER A 37 -1.74 -34.21 -17.89
CA SER A 37 -2.26 -35.56 -17.62
C SER A 37 -2.89 -35.72 -16.24
N GLY A 38 -2.74 -34.71 -15.39
CA GLY A 38 -3.47 -34.56 -14.14
C GLY A 38 -3.70 -33.09 -13.79
N PHE A 39 -4.38 -32.86 -12.67
CA PHE A 39 -4.69 -31.53 -12.18
C PHE A 39 -4.58 -31.44 -10.66
N GLY A 40 -3.91 -30.41 -10.17
CA GLY A 40 -3.76 -30.10 -8.75
C GLY A 40 -3.49 -28.62 -8.51
N PHE A 41 -3.47 -28.19 -7.24
CA PHE A 41 -3.09 -26.84 -6.83
C PHE A 41 -2.00 -26.88 -5.77
N VAL A 42 -1.15 -25.86 -5.75
CA VAL A 42 -0.18 -25.68 -4.66
C VAL A 42 -0.95 -25.34 -3.39
N LEU A 43 -0.60 -25.96 -2.27
CA LEU A 43 -1.18 -25.64 -0.97
C LEU A 43 -0.34 -24.61 -0.24
N GLY A 44 -1.01 -23.63 0.36
CA GLY A 44 -0.45 -22.64 1.25
C GLY A 44 -0.21 -23.18 2.67
N SER A 45 0.34 -22.33 3.54
CA SER A 45 0.69 -22.67 4.93
C SER A 45 -0.51 -23.08 5.78
N GLY A 46 -1.69 -22.54 5.49
CA GLY A 46 -2.95 -22.89 6.15
C GLY A 46 -3.59 -24.19 5.66
N GLY A 47 -3.03 -24.82 4.62
CA GLY A 47 -3.61 -25.96 3.93
C GLY A 47 -4.65 -25.60 2.87
N ASP A 48 -4.94 -24.30 2.68
CA ASP A 48 -5.78 -23.81 1.59
C ASP A 48 -4.96 -23.65 0.30
N PRO A 49 -5.57 -23.81 -0.90
CA PRO A 49 -4.87 -23.59 -2.16
C PRO A 49 -4.28 -22.18 -2.26
N LEU A 50 -3.06 -22.09 -2.79
CA LEU A 50 -2.35 -20.84 -2.95
C LEU A 50 -3.02 -19.98 -4.04
N PRO A 51 -3.43 -18.74 -3.72
CA PRO A 51 -3.99 -17.85 -4.71
C PRO A 51 -2.93 -17.33 -5.68
N ILE A 52 -3.34 -17.09 -6.92
CA ILE A 52 -2.60 -16.31 -7.90
C ILE A 52 -3.01 -14.84 -7.75
N PRO A 53 -2.05 -13.90 -7.82
CA PRO A 53 -2.35 -12.49 -7.70
C PRO A 53 -3.34 -12.00 -8.76
N GLY A 54 -4.37 -11.28 -8.35
CA GLY A 54 -5.40 -10.73 -9.23
C GLY A 54 -6.34 -9.77 -8.49
N ASP A 55 -7.37 -9.29 -9.19
CA ASP A 55 -8.21 -8.17 -8.74
C ASP A 55 -9.18 -8.48 -7.58
N TYR A 56 -9.28 -9.74 -7.13
CA TYR A 56 -10.37 -10.21 -6.24
C TYR A 56 -9.89 -10.87 -4.94
N LEU A 57 -8.71 -10.51 -4.45
CA LEU A 57 -8.29 -10.97 -3.12
C LEU A 57 -8.98 -10.12 -2.04
N THR A 58 -9.82 -10.77 -1.24
CA THR A 58 -10.52 -10.14 -0.11
C THR A 58 -9.81 -10.46 1.19
N GLY A 59 -9.64 -9.47 2.07
CA GLY A 59 -9.11 -9.73 3.39
C GLY A 59 -8.37 -8.53 3.95
N HIS A 60 -7.67 -8.79 5.05
CA HIS A 60 -6.77 -7.84 5.68
C HIS A 60 -5.59 -7.52 4.76
N GLN A 61 -5.20 -6.26 4.63
CA GLN A 61 -4.20 -5.82 3.64
C GLN A 61 -2.87 -6.60 3.72
N CYS A 62 -2.32 -6.88 4.91
CA CYS A 62 -1.09 -7.67 5.04
C CYS A 62 -1.23 -9.11 4.54
N ALA A 63 -2.38 -9.75 4.75
CA ALA A 63 -2.64 -11.09 4.22
C ALA A 63 -2.70 -11.06 2.69
N HIS A 64 -3.33 -10.02 2.12
CA HIS A 64 -3.34 -9.83 0.67
C HIS A 64 -1.93 -9.67 0.09
N LEU A 65 -1.08 -8.84 0.70
CA LEU A 65 0.29 -8.66 0.21
C LEU A 65 1.13 -9.93 0.32
N ALA A 66 0.95 -10.71 1.41
CA ALA A 66 1.59 -12.01 1.58
C ALA A 66 1.13 -13.03 0.54
N ASP A 67 -0.17 -13.11 0.27
CA ASP A 67 -0.74 -13.95 -0.78
C ASP A 67 -0.18 -13.57 -2.16
N VAL A 68 -0.07 -12.27 -2.44
CA VAL A 68 0.49 -11.77 -3.69
C VAL A 68 1.96 -12.16 -3.84
N SER A 69 2.74 -11.96 -2.78
CA SER A 69 4.16 -12.30 -2.74
C SER A 69 4.40 -13.80 -2.92
N ASN A 70 3.69 -14.61 -2.15
CA ASN A 70 3.76 -16.07 -2.23
C ASN A 70 3.31 -16.58 -3.60
N GLY A 71 2.22 -16.04 -4.16
CA GLY A 71 1.73 -16.42 -5.48
C GLY A 71 2.78 -16.17 -6.58
N HIS A 72 3.38 -14.97 -6.61
CA HIS A 72 4.46 -14.67 -7.56
C HIS A 72 5.70 -15.54 -7.35
N ALA A 73 6.13 -15.73 -6.10
CA ALA A 73 7.28 -16.57 -5.80
C ALA A 73 7.04 -18.03 -6.20
N ALA A 74 5.86 -18.58 -5.89
CA ALA A 74 5.50 -19.96 -6.24
C ALA A 74 5.45 -20.16 -7.77
N VAL A 75 4.92 -19.20 -8.54
CA VAL A 75 4.95 -19.25 -10.01
C VAL A 75 6.38 -19.34 -10.53
N ARG A 76 7.29 -18.49 -10.03
CA ARG A 76 8.71 -18.52 -10.44
C ARG A 76 9.35 -19.86 -10.11
N LEU A 77 9.16 -20.35 -8.87
CA LEU A 77 9.72 -21.63 -8.41
C LEU A 77 9.19 -22.82 -9.21
N MET A 78 7.89 -22.80 -9.56
CA MET A 78 7.28 -23.82 -10.41
C MET A 78 7.85 -23.78 -11.82
N GLU A 79 7.96 -22.60 -12.45
CA GLU A 79 8.49 -22.48 -13.80
C GLU A 79 9.98 -22.86 -13.87
N GLU A 80 10.77 -22.56 -12.84
CA GLU A 80 12.17 -23.00 -12.75
C GLU A 80 12.32 -24.52 -12.60
N ALA A 81 11.44 -25.15 -11.81
CA ALA A 81 11.51 -26.58 -11.53
C ALA A 81 10.85 -27.45 -12.61
N ALA A 82 9.70 -27.02 -13.12
CA ALA A 82 8.85 -27.74 -14.06
C ALA A 82 8.25 -26.76 -15.10
N PRO A 83 9.05 -26.32 -16.09
CA PRO A 83 8.62 -25.32 -17.07
C PRO A 83 7.33 -25.71 -17.82
N GLY A 84 6.35 -24.79 -17.87
CA GLY A 84 5.07 -25.02 -18.55
C GLY A 84 4.14 -26.04 -17.87
N LYS A 85 4.43 -26.41 -16.62
CA LYS A 85 3.63 -27.36 -15.84
C LYS A 85 2.80 -26.70 -14.73
N ALA A 86 2.71 -25.37 -14.74
CA ALA A 86 1.85 -24.60 -13.86
C ALA A 86 1.14 -23.49 -14.64
N ALA A 87 -0.04 -23.11 -14.16
CA ALA A 87 -0.87 -22.07 -14.76
C ALA A 87 -1.79 -21.44 -13.70
N GLU A 88 -2.32 -20.26 -14.01
CA GLU A 88 -3.42 -19.68 -13.27
C GLU A 88 -4.73 -20.42 -13.61
N TRP A 89 -5.51 -20.73 -12.59
CA TRP A 89 -6.86 -21.27 -12.75
C TRP A 89 -7.79 -20.72 -11.68
N ASN A 90 -8.80 -19.95 -12.08
CA ASN A 90 -9.77 -19.32 -11.19
C ASN A 90 -9.11 -18.56 -10.01
N GLY A 91 -7.99 -17.90 -10.28
CA GLY A 91 -7.20 -17.18 -9.29
C GLY A 91 -6.39 -18.08 -8.35
N LEU A 92 -6.13 -19.34 -8.70
CA LEU A 92 -5.32 -20.28 -7.94
C LEU A 92 -4.13 -20.79 -8.76
N LEU A 93 -3.03 -21.14 -8.10
CA LEU A 93 -1.86 -21.73 -8.76
C LEU A 93 -2.11 -23.22 -9.00
N ALA A 94 -2.45 -23.58 -10.23
CA ALA A 94 -2.67 -24.95 -10.66
C ALA A 94 -1.41 -25.56 -11.30
N TYR A 95 -1.31 -26.88 -11.28
CA TYR A 95 -0.20 -27.62 -11.89
C TYR A 95 -0.61 -28.99 -12.48
N ASP A 96 0.23 -29.53 -13.37
CA ASP A 96 0.08 -30.86 -13.98
C ASP A 96 0.36 -31.96 -12.94
N TYR A 97 -0.68 -32.44 -12.25
CA TYR A 97 -0.54 -33.49 -11.24
C TYR A 97 -0.09 -34.85 -11.80
N GLY A 98 -0.14 -35.03 -13.12
CA GLY A 98 0.40 -36.23 -13.76
C GLY A 98 1.90 -36.15 -14.03
N ASP A 99 2.52 -34.97 -13.88
CA ASP A 99 3.95 -34.74 -14.04
C ASP A 99 4.67 -34.84 -12.69
N SER A 100 5.60 -35.79 -12.58
CA SER A 100 6.33 -36.02 -11.33
C SER A 100 7.16 -34.82 -10.87
N THR A 101 7.72 -34.04 -11.80
CA THR A 101 8.56 -32.90 -11.47
C THR A 101 7.70 -31.73 -10.96
N ALA A 102 6.51 -31.54 -11.53
CA ALA A 102 5.54 -30.58 -11.02
C ALA A 102 5.07 -30.95 -9.61
N CYS A 103 4.76 -32.23 -9.35
CA CYS A 103 4.41 -32.71 -8.01
C CYS A 103 5.54 -32.48 -6.99
N GLU A 104 6.78 -32.83 -7.33
CA GLU A 104 7.95 -32.60 -6.45
C GLU A 104 8.20 -31.10 -6.19
N ALA A 105 7.89 -30.22 -7.14
CA ALA A 105 7.97 -28.79 -6.95
C ALA A 105 6.86 -28.28 -6.02
N ALA A 106 5.61 -28.70 -6.24
CA ALA A 106 4.47 -28.35 -5.40
C ALA A 106 4.67 -28.80 -3.95
N ASP A 107 5.16 -30.03 -3.73
CA ASP A 107 5.46 -30.55 -2.39
C ASP A 107 6.54 -29.73 -1.67
N ARG A 108 7.58 -29.30 -2.39
CA ARG A 108 8.64 -28.45 -1.82
C ARG A 108 8.12 -27.07 -1.44
N ILE A 109 7.29 -26.47 -2.29
CA ILE A 109 6.68 -25.15 -2.02
C ILE A 109 5.74 -25.27 -0.80
N GLY A 110 4.86 -26.27 -0.77
CA GLY A 110 3.96 -26.51 0.35
C GLY A 110 4.72 -26.78 1.66
N ALA A 111 5.79 -27.58 1.62
CA ALA A 111 6.64 -27.82 2.78
C ALA A 111 7.36 -26.56 3.28
N ALA A 112 7.83 -25.70 2.36
CA ALA A 112 8.43 -24.41 2.71
C ALA A 112 7.41 -23.52 3.44
N LEU A 113 6.21 -23.36 2.86
CA LEU A 113 5.12 -22.58 3.44
C LEU A 113 4.64 -23.12 4.79
N ALA A 114 4.61 -24.45 4.97
CA ALA A 114 4.25 -25.06 6.25
C ALA A 114 5.32 -24.82 7.34
N GLY A 115 6.59 -24.73 6.95
CA GLY A 115 7.69 -24.41 7.88
C GLY A 115 7.79 -22.92 8.21
N TYR A 116 7.51 -22.06 7.23
CA TYR A 116 7.54 -20.61 7.33
C TYR A 116 6.56 -20.01 6.32
N PRO A 117 5.56 -19.20 6.73
CA PRO A 117 4.41 -18.85 5.89
C PRO A 117 4.69 -17.82 4.79
N LEU A 118 5.96 -17.66 4.39
CA LEU A 118 6.40 -16.75 3.33
C LEU A 118 7.48 -17.41 2.47
N LEU A 119 7.38 -17.23 1.16
CA LEU A 119 8.36 -17.70 0.18
C LEU A 119 9.41 -16.64 -0.16
N ASP A 120 9.07 -15.36 0.01
CA ASP A 120 9.90 -14.22 -0.39
C ASP A 120 9.68 -13.03 0.56
N ASP A 121 10.47 -12.97 1.63
CA ASP A 121 10.38 -11.88 2.63
C ASP A 121 10.77 -10.52 2.05
N GLU A 122 11.68 -10.49 1.08
CA GLU A 122 12.17 -9.25 0.47
C GLU A 122 11.07 -8.61 -0.39
N ASP A 123 10.42 -9.39 -1.26
CA ASP A 123 9.29 -8.92 -2.07
C ASP A 123 8.09 -8.52 -1.19
N LEU A 124 7.79 -9.25 -0.10
CA LEU A 124 6.74 -8.81 0.83
C LEU A 124 7.09 -7.47 1.47
N SER A 125 8.30 -7.31 1.99
CA SER A 125 8.76 -6.08 2.64
C SER A 125 8.71 -4.87 1.70
N GLU A 126 9.11 -5.05 0.44
CA GLU A 126 9.01 -4.03 -0.61
C GLU A 126 7.54 -3.64 -0.85
N ARG A 127 6.66 -4.62 -1.03
CA ARG A 127 5.21 -4.39 -1.24
C ARG A 127 4.55 -3.68 -0.07
N GLU A 128 4.88 -4.07 1.16
CA GLU A 128 4.36 -3.44 2.37
C GLU A 128 4.79 -1.97 2.43
N SER A 129 6.06 -1.70 2.12
CA SER A 129 6.62 -0.34 2.08
C SER A 129 5.98 0.52 0.98
N GLU A 130 5.87 0.00 -0.24
CA GLU A 130 5.24 0.69 -1.37
C GLU A 130 3.76 0.99 -1.11
N ASN A 131 3.02 0.01 -0.59
CA ASN A 131 1.63 0.21 -0.25
C ASN A 131 1.47 1.23 0.88
N ALA A 132 2.32 1.15 1.91
CA ALA A 132 2.29 2.11 3.00
C ALA A 132 2.56 3.54 2.51
N ALA A 133 3.56 3.73 1.65
CA ALA A 133 3.86 5.02 1.03
C ALA A 133 2.66 5.59 0.26
N ARG A 134 1.97 4.75 -0.53
CA ARG A 134 0.75 5.16 -1.23
C ARG A 134 -0.37 5.59 -0.28
N VAL A 135 -0.60 4.82 0.79
CA VAL A 135 -1.61 5.15 1.79
C VAL A 135 -1.28 6.47 2.50
N LEU A 136 -0.01 6.73 2.81
CA LEU A 136 0.42 8.00 3.41
C LEU A 136 0.09 9.20 2.52
N VAL A 137 0.34 9.09 1.22
CA VAL A 137 0.02 10.14 0.25
C VAL A 137 -1.49 10.31 0.07
N ASP A 138 -2.21 9.21 -0.18
CA ASP A 138 -3.62 9.23 -0.56
C ASP A 138 -4.56 9.53 0.63
N CYS A 139 -4.20 9.12 1.85
CA CYS A 139 -5.08 9.16 3.01
C CYS A 139 -4.61 10.10 4.13
N TYR A 140 -3.32 10.43 4.19
CA TYR A 140 -2.73 11.24 5.27
C TYR A 140 -2.11 12.56 4.78
N ASP A 141 -2.29 12.89 3.50
CA ASP A 141 -1.75 14.10 2.85
C ASP A 141 -0.23 14.27 3.02
N VAL A 142 0.50 13.16 3.25
CA VAL A 142 1.96 13.18 3.36
C VAL A 142 2.54 13.52 1.97
N PRO A 143 3.48 14.47 1.85
CA PRO A 143 4.12 14.77 0.58
C PRO A 143 4.83 13.54 0.00
N GLU A 144 4.64 13.29 -1.29
CA GLU A 144 5.15 12.10 -1.99
C GLU A 144 6.68 11.98 -1.86
N GLU A 145 7.39 13.11 -1.87
CA GLU A 145 8.85 13.19 -1.75
C GLU A 145 9.41 12.66 -0.44
N ILE A 146 8.61 12.62 0.64
CA ILE A 146 9.03 12.12 1.96
C ILE A 146 8.28 10.86 2.40
N ALA A 147 7.32 10.36 1.60
CA ALA A 147 6.52 9.20 1.99
C ALA A 147 7.39 7.98 2.36
N ALA A 148 8.47 7.72 1.62
CA ALA A 148 9.41 6.64 1.92
C ALA A 148 10.19 6.83 3.24
N GLU A 149 10.54 8.08 3.57
CA GLU A 149 11.19 8.42 4.84
C GLU A 149 10.21 8.23 6.01
N VAL A 150 8.96 8.61 5.85
CA VAL A 150 7.89 8.39 6.84
C VAL A 150 7.62 6.91 7.06
N VAL A 151 7.58 6.09 5.99
CA VAL A 151 7.47 4.62 6.12
C VAL A 151 8.63 4.04 6.93
N SER A 152 9.85 4.53 6.67
CA SER A 152 11.04 4.09 7.40
C SER A 152 10.95 4.46 8.88
N ALA A 153 10.55 5.70 9.18
CA ALA A 153 10.36 6.19 10.54
C ALA A 153 9.24 5.45 11.30
N LEU A 154 8.14 5.10 10.63
CA LEU A 154 7.07 4.26 11.19
C LEU A 154 7.62 2.88 11.60
N SER A 155 8.46 2.29 10.74
CA SER A 155 9.08 0.99 11.01
C SER A 155 10.08 1.06 12.16
N ASP A 156 10.88 2.13 12.22
CA ASP A 156 11.83 2.39 13.31
C ASP A 156 11.13 2.62 14.66
N ASP A 157 9.94 3.22 14.65
CA ASP A 157 9.05 3.36 15.81
C ASP A 157 8.33 2.03 16.18
N GLY A 158 8.57 0.96 15.42
CA GLY A 158 8.01 -0.37 15.66
C GLY A 158 6.54 -0.49 15.26
N GLN A 159 6.02 0.42 14.43
CA GLN A 159 4.66 0.36 13.92
C GLN A 159 4.57 -0.61 12.74
N THR A 160 3.47 -1.35 12.65
CA THR A 160 3.20 -2.23 11.50
C THR A 160 2.84 -1.40 10.28
N LEU A 161 3.35 -1.74 9.09
CA LEU A 161 2.99 -1.05 7.83
C LEU A 161 1.60 -1.42 7.28
N CYS A 162 0.79 -2.12 8.08
CA CYS A 162 -0.57 -2.47 7.73
C CYS A 162 -1.58 -1.64 8.53
N THR A 163 -2.33 -0.77 7.83
CA THR A 163 -3.31 0.13 8.47
C THR A 163 -4.52 -0.59 9.05
N ASP A 164 -4.85 -1.77 8.52
CA ASP A 164 -5.91 -2.63 9.08
C ASP A 164 -5.50 -3.25 10.42
N CYS A 165 -4.20 -3.50 10.63
CA CYS A 165 -3.66 -4.07 11.88
C CYS A 165 -3.62 -3.00 12.98
N HIS A 166 -3.16 -1.80 12.62
CA HIS A 166 -2.92 -0.72 13.55
C HIS A 166 -3.02 0.63 12.85
N GLY A 167 -3.66 1.60 13.51
CA GLY A 167 -3.65 2.99 13.05
C GLY A 167 -2.29 3.63 13.31
N TRP A 168 -1.77 4.40 12.35
CA TRP A 168 -0.47 5.03 12.48
C TRP A 168 -0.51 6.33 13.27
N ASN A 169 0.52 6.58 14.08
CA ASN A 169 0.72 7.86 14.75
C ASN A 169 1.45 8.86 13.84
N ILE A 170 0.80 9.26 12.74
CA ILE A 170 1.41 10.10 11.71
C ILE A 170 1.87 11.45 12.26
N ASP A 171 1.07 12.08 13.11
CA ASP A 171 1.45 13.38 13.68
C ASP A 171 2.78 13.31 14.44
N HIS A 172 2.96 12.27 15.27
CA HIS A 172 4.21 12.08 16.00
C HIS A 172 5.40 11.91 15.06
N ILE A 173 5.29 11.01 14.08
CA ILE A 173 6.37 10.73 13.11
C ILE A 173 6.72 11.97 12.31
N MET A 174 5.71 12.64 11.75
CA MET A 174 5.90 13.89 11.00
C MET A 174 6.54 14.97 11.87
N TYR A 175 6.15 15.07 13.15
CA TYR A 175 6.76 16.02 14.07
C TYR A 175 8.23 15.74 14.37
N GLU A 176 8.62 14.48 14.47
CA GLU A 176 10.03 14.08 14.65
C GLU A 176 10.87 14.34 13.41
N LEU A 177 10.27 14.20 12.22
CA LEU A 177 10.89 14.54 10.94
C LEU A 177 10.94 16.06 10.67
N GLY A 178 10.50 16.90 11.61
CA GLY A 178 10.55 18.36 11.48
C GLY A 178 9.44 18.96 10.63
N TYR A 179 8.37 18.22 10.40
CA TYR A 179 7.16 18.71 9.73
C TYR A 179 6.15 19.22 10.75
N ARG A 180 5.28 20.11 10.30
CA ARG A 180 4.12 20.63 11.04
C ARG A 180 2.96 20.81 10.07
N GLN A 181 1.73 20.76 10.57
CA GLN A 181 0.56 21.05 9.75
C GLN A 181 0.40 22.56 9.58
N CYS A 182 0.02 22.96 8.36
CA CYS A 182 -0.36 24.32 8.06
C CYS A 182 -1.56 24.72 8.92
N ALA A 183 -1.48 25.84 9.63
CA ALA A 183 -2.52 26.29 10.54
C ALA A 183 -3.88 26.51 9.85
N GLU A 184 -3.90 26.71 8.53
CA GLU A 184 -5.14 26.95 7.77
C GLU A 184 -5.59 25.78 6.90
N CYS A 185 -4.70 25.17 6.12
CA CYS A 185 -5.11 24.08 5.22
C CYS A 185 -4.89 22.68 5.79
N GLY A 186 -4.27 22.54 6.96
CA GLY A 186 -4.00 21.25 7.61
C GLY A 186 -2.92 20.39 6.93
N LYS A 187 -2.46 20.76 5.73
CA LYS A 187 -1.42 20.02 5.00
C LYS A 187 -0.04 20.16 5.64
N TRP A 188 0.78 19.13 5.52
CA TRP A 188 2.14 19.10 6.06
C TRP A 188 3.08 20.08 5.34
N LEU A 189 3.94 20.74 6.12
CA LEU A 189 5.05 21.53 5.63
C LEU A 189 6.26 21.38 6.57
N GLU A 190 7.46 21.43 6.00
CA GLU A 190 8.69 21.42 6.77
C GLU A 190 8.81 22.72 7.59
N SER A 191 8.75 22.60 8.91
CA SER A 191 8.84 23.76 9.80
C SER A 191 9.09 23.37 11.25
N ALA A 192 9.96 24.14 11.92
CA ALA A 192 10.10 24.10 13.38
C ALA A 192 9.22 25.15 14.09
N CYS A 193 8.48 25.97 13.34
CA CYS A 193 7.69 27.07 13.88
C CYS A 193 6.30 26.61 14.33
N ASP A 194 5.76 27.29 15.34
CA ASP A 194 4.36 27.14 15.74
C ASP A 194 3.44 27.88 14.76
N GLU A 195 2.24 27.33 14.52
CA GLU A 195 1.24 27.84 13.58
C GLU A 195 1.82 28.24 12.19
N PRO A 196 2.57 27.36 11.51
CA PRO A 196 3.18 27.70 10.22
C PRO A 196 2.12 27.71 9.10
N LEU A 197 2.40 28.43 8.01
CA LEU A 197 1.51 28.61 6.87
C LEU A 197 2.23 28.35 5.55
N HIS A 198 1.52 27.69 4.64
CA HIS A 198 1.88 27.77 3.23
C HIS A 198 1.73 29.21 2.73
N TYR A 199 2.60 29.64 1.81
CA TYR A 199 2.55 31.00 1.25
C TYR A 199 1.17 31.34 0.68
N ASP A 200 0.54 30.41 -0.04
CA ASP A 200 -0.79 30.63 -0.63
C ASP A 200 -1.89 30.75 0.43
N CYS A 201 -1.74 30.09 1.59
CA CYS A 201 -2.64 30.25 2.73
C CYS A 201 -2.43 31.61 3.41
N ALA A 202 -1.18 32.09 3.49
CA ALA A 202 -0.88 33.41 4.01
C ALA A 202 -1.41 34.52 3.09
N GLU A 203 -1.38 34.34 1.77
CA GLU A 203 -1.96 35.29 0.79
C GLU A 203 -3.47 35.46 0.94
N CYS A 204 -4.19 34.47 1.49
CA CYS A 204 -5.63 34.61 1.75
C CYS A 204 -5.96 35.72 2.76
N TYR A 205 -4.97 36.23 3.50
CA TYR A 205 -5.13 37.37 4.40
C TYR A 205 -4.82 38.73 3.77
N ALA A 206 -4.40 38.76 2.51
CA ALA A 206 -4.22 40.01 1.79
C ALA A 206 -5.56 40.70 1.55
N GLU A 207 -5.60 42.03 1.68
CA GLU A 207 -6.79 42.83 1.39
C GLU A 207 -6.64 43.50 0.02
N ASP A 208 -7.73 43.62 -0.74
CA ASP A 208 -7.73 44.30 -2.05
C ASP A 208 -7.18 45.74 -2.01
N SER A 209 -7.26 46.40 -0.85
CA SER A 209 -6.80 47.76 -0.62
C SER A 209 -5.41 47.90 0.04
N CYS A 210 -4.72 46.79 0.34
CA CYS A 210 -3.38 46.79 0.94
C CYS A 210 -2.55 45.57 0.52
N GLU A 211 -1.39 45.83 -0.08
CA GLU A 211 -0.44 44.80 -0.51
C GLU A 211 0.47 44.32 0.65
N CYS A 212 0.07 44.60 1.88
CA CYS A 212 0.94 44.60 3.05
C CYS A 212 1.30 43.16 3.46
N VAL A 213 0.32 42.26 3.39
CA VAL A 213 0.54 40.81 3.55
C VAL A 213 1.26 40.22 2.34
N SER A 214 0.86 40.57 1.11
CA SER A 214 1.51 40.02 -0.10
C SER A 214 2.99 40.40 -0.20
N VAL A 215 3.37 41.62 0.16
CA VAL A 215 4.79 42.04 0.21
C VAL A 215 5.56 41.25 1.28
N MET A 216 4.94 40.94 2.43
CA MET A 216 5.56 40.10 3.46
C MET A 216 5.74 38.68 2.94
N VAL A 217 4.70 38.07 2.36
CA VAL A 217 4.75 36.72 1.81
C VAL A 217 5.80 36.61 0.72
N ASP A 218 5.84 37.57 -0.22
CA ASP A 218 6.87 37.63 -1.26
C ASP A 218 8.27 37.75 -0.66
N GLY A 219 8.45 38.59 0.37
CA GLY A 219 9.73 38.73 1.06
C GLY A 219 10.20 37.41 1.70
N TYR A 220 9.31 36.72 2.40
CA TYR A 220 9.59 35.44 3.05
C TYR A 220 9.87 34.35 2.01
N ARG A 221 9.08 34.31 0.93
CA ARG A 221 9.27 33.38 -0.19
C ARG A 221 10.64 33.55 -0.85
N HIS A 222 11.07 34.80 -1.12
CA HIS A 222 12.41 35.05 -1.68
C HIS A 222 13.54 34.78 -0.69
N GLY A 223 13.28 34.95 0.61
CA GLY A 223 14.23 34.64 1.69
C GLY A 223 14.29 33.17 2.09
N ASN A 224 13.41 32.32 1.53
CA ASN A 224 13.20 30.94 1.96
C ASN A 224 12.88 30.83 3.47
N HIS A 225 12.00 31.71 3.96
CA HIS A 225 11.52 31.74 5.34
C HIS A 225 10.09 31.23 5.44
N ILE A 226 9.79 30.46 6.47
CA ILE A 226 8.43 30.01 6.75
C ILE A 226 7.60 31.18 7.28
N VAL A 227 6.42 31.37 6.72
CA VAL A 227 5.42 32.32 7.23
C VAL A 227 4.63 31.65 8.34
N THR A 228 4.35 32.37 9.42
CA THR A 228 3.51 31.90 10.52
C THR A 228 2.25 32.77 10.66
N MET A 229 1.25 32.26 11.38
CA MET A 229 0.09 33.07 11.78
C MET A 229 0.49 34.30 12.62
N SER A 230 1.60 34.22 13.37
CA SER A 230 2.12 35.39 14.11
C SER A 230 2.57 36.48 13.16
N ASP A 231 3.34 36.14 12.11
CA ASP A 231 3.83 37.11 11.11
C ASP A 231 2.67 37.82 10.40
N VAL A 232 1.63 37.07 10.02
CA VAL A 232 0.42 37.63 9.40
C VAL A 232 -0.29 38.59 10.36
N ARG A 233 -0.52 38.17 11.62
CA ARG A 233 -1.18 39.01 12.64
C ARG A 233 -0.37 40.28 12.91
N GLU A 234 0.94 40.20 12.98
CA GLU A 234 1.83 41.36 13.19
C GLU A 234 1.80 42.32 11.99
N THR A 235 1.86 41.79 10.77
CA THR A 235 1.80 42.59 9.54
C THR A 235 0.48 43.35 9.41
N LEU A 236 -0.65 42.68 9.68
CA LEU A 236 -1.97 43.31 9.65
C LEU A 236 -2.08 44.41 10.71
N ARG A 237 -1.63 44.15 11.95
CA ARG A 237 -1.67 45.15 13.05
C ARG A 237 -0.74 46.34 12.81
N GLY A 238 0.39 46.12 12.16
CA GLY A 238 1.36 47.18 11.85
C GLY A 238 0.90 48.11 10.73
N CYS A 239 -0.13 47.74 9.98
CA CYS A 239 -0.62 48.51 8.86
C CYS A 239 -1.88 49.30 9.21
N GLU A 240 -1.79 50.64 9.16
CA GLU A 240 -2.92 51.55 9.40
C GLU A 240 -4.09 51.37 8.41
N ARG A 241 -3.85 50.73 7.26
CA ARG A 241 -4.87 50.43 6.25
C ARG A 241 -5.55 49.09 6.49
N CYS A 242 -4.80 48.03 6.80
CA CYS A 242 -5.35 46.71 7.13
C CYS A 242 -6.02 46.68 8.52
N TYR A 243 -5.51 47.47 9.45
CA TYR A 243 -6.06 47.57 10.80
C TYR A 243 -6.20 49.03 11.19
N PRO A 244 -7.24 49.74 10.69
CA PRO A 244 -7.45 51.13 11.02
C PRO A 244 -7.66 51.25 12.53
N VAL A 245 -6.75 51.98 13.20
CA VAL A 245 -6.85 52.26 14.63
C VAL A 245 -8.14 53.05 14.86
N VAL A 246 -9.16 52.41 15.41
CA VAL A 246 -10.38 53.09 15.86
C VAL A 246 -10.02 53.85 17.13
N HIS A 247 -9.68 55.13 16.99
CA HIS A 247 -9.54 55.99 18.16
C HIS A 247 -10.90 56.08 18.88
N PRO A 248 -10.95 55.91 20.21
CA PRO A 248 -12.20 55.93 20.98
C PRO A 248 -12.94 57.29 20.93
N ASN A 249 -12.31 58.32 20.37
CA ASN A 249 -12.90 59.62 20.09
C ASN A 249 -12.74 59.94 18.60
N GLY A 250 -13.53 59.26 17.75
CA GLY A 250 -13.74 59.69 16.38
C GLY A 250 -14.40 61.09 16.37
N LYS A 251 -14.00 61.93 15.40
CA LYS A 251 -14.62 63.23 15.14
C LYS A 251 -16.12 63.12 14.88
#